data_AF-A0A421B6X4-F1
#
_entry.id   AF-A0A421B6X4-F1
#
_cell.length_a   1.000
_cell.length_b   1.000
_cell.length_c   1.000
_cell.angle_alpha   90.00
_cell.angle_beta   90.00
_cell.angle_gamma   90.00
#
_symmetry.space_group_name_H-M   'P 1'
#
loop_
_entity.id
_entity.type
_entity.pdbx_description
1 polymer ?
#
loop_
_entity_poly.entity_id
_entity_poly.type
_entity_poly.pdbx_seq_one_letter_code
_entity_poly.pdbx_strand_id
1 'polypeptide(L)'
;MSEQRHALVLHLVSGGEPLIFSLSERSAKSLSARLPVLMASGGVDTPELADGTTAAVNFGHVASAHMDTLPAHVKVYGTPGNRTHGFASN
;
A
#
# COMPACT_ATOMS: atom_id res chain seq x y z
N MET A 1 18.49 9.18 -8.98
CA MET A 1 17.29 8.65 -9.67
C MET A 1 16.12 8.87 -8.73
N SER A 2 15.02 9.44 -9.20
CA SER A 2 13.87 9.75 -8.35
C SER A 2 13.34 8.46 -7.72
N GLU A 3 13.37 8.35 -6.40
CA GLU A 3 12.81 7.23 -5.65
C GLU A 3 11.34 7.04 -6.05
N GLN A 4 11.06 5.93 -6.73
CA GLN A 4 9.72 5.54 -7.17
C GLN A 4 9.15 4.58 -6.13
N ARG A 5 7.95 4.85 -5.61
CA ARG A 5 7.34 4.02 -4.57
C ARG A 5 6.25 3.14 -5.16
N HIS A 6 6.26 1.86 -4.80
CA HIS A 6 5.23 0.92 -5.20
C HIS A 6 3.94 1.19 -4.46
N ALA A 7 2.84 1.33 -5.19
CA ALA A 7 1.53 1.56 -4.61
C ALA A 7 0.55 0.44 -4.96
N LEU A 8 -0.22 0.02 -3.97
CA LEU A 8 -1.42 -0.77 -4.17
C LEU A 8 -2.61 0.18 -4.18
N VAL A 9 -3.35 0.20 -5.29
CA VAL A 9 -4.57 0.98 -5.46
C VAL A 9 -5.76 0.04 -5.39
N LEU A 10 -6.69 0.32 -4.49
CA LEU A 10 -7.90 -0.48 -4.24
C LEU A 10 -9.15 0.37 -4.46
N HIS A 11 -10.01 -0.07 -5.38
CA HIS A 11 -11.37 0.45 -5.50
C HIS A 11 -12.31 -0.45 -4.71
N LEU A 12 -13.03 0.12 -3.74
CA LEU A 12 -13.94 -0.64 -2.88
C LEU A 12 -15.29 -0.87 -3.57
N VAL A 13 -15.95 -1.99 -3.23
CA VAL A 13 -17.29 -2.31 -3.74
C VAL A 13 -18.33 -1.26 -3.35
N SER A 14 -18.16 -0.60 -2.20
CA SER A 14 -19.01 0.51 -1.75
C SER A 14 -18.88 1.77 -2.61
N GLY A 15 -17.88 1.87 -3.48
CA GLY A 15 -17.51 3.08 -4.21
C GLY A 15 -16.74 4.09 -3.35
N GLY A 16 -16.50 5.28 -3.92
CA GLY A 16 -15.74 6.37 -3.29
C GLY A 16 -14.32 6.55 -3.84
N GLU A 17 -13.51 7.33 -3.12
CA GLU A 17 -12.09 7.48 -3.43
C GLU A 17 -11.34 6.15 -3.20
N PRO A 18 -10.40 5.77 -4.08
CA PRO A 18 -9.63 4.55 -3.91
C PRO A 18 -8.74 4.62 -2.68
N LEU A 19 -8.57 3.49 -1.99
CA LEU A 19 -7.54 3.36 -0.96
C LEU A 19 -6.20 3.12 -1.65
N ILE A 20 -5.19 3.91 -1.26
CA ILE A 20 -3.85 3.80 -1.82
C ILE A 20 -2.87 3.51 -0.69
N PHE A 21 -2.11 2.43 -0.83
CA PHE A 21 -1.09 2.00 0.13
C PHE A 21 0.28 2.04 -0.52
N SER A 22 1.25 2.71 0.11
CA SER A 22 2.66 2.62 -0.25
C SER A 22 3.24 1.34 0.35
N LEU A 23 3.71 0.42 -0.50
CA LEU A 23 4.22 -0.88 -0.10
C LEU A 23 5.74 -0.88 0.07
N SER A 24 6.26 -1.77 0.94
CA SER A 24 7.68 -2.12 0.90
C SER A 24 8.01 -2.85 -0.42
N GLU A 25 9.25 -2.77 -0.89
CA GLU A 25 9.66 -3.43 -2.15
C GLU A 25 9.39 -4.94 -2.13
N ARG A 26 9.69 -5.59 -1.00
CA ARG A 26 9.41 -7.02 -0.77
C ARG A 26 7.91 -7.31 -0.87
N SER A 27 7.07 -6.50 -0.22
CA SER A 27 5.63 -6.69 -0.25
C SER A 27 5.05 -6.43 -1.64
N ALA A 28 5.50 -5.39 -2.33
CA ALA A 28 5.07 -5.10 -3.70
C ALA A 28 5.33 -6.29 -4.64
N LYS A 29 6.53 -6.86 -4.59
CA LYS A 29 6.90 -8.02 -5.43
C LYS A 29 6.07 -9.27 -5.10
N SER A 30 5.92 -9.59 -3.81
CA SER A 30 5.19 -10.78 -3.38
C SER A 30 3.67 -10.67 -3.56
N LEU A 31 3.10 -9.48 -3.32
CA LEU A 31 1.68 -9.23 -3.48
C LEU A 31 1.27 -9.19 -4.96
N SER A 32 2.10 -8.63 -5.85
CA SER A 32 1.82 -8.58 -7.29
C SER A 32 1.54 -9.97 -7.86
N ALA A 33 2.30 -10.98 -7.44
CA ALA A 33 2.13 -12.36 -7.88
C ALA A 33 0.85 -13.03 -7.33
N ARG A 34 0.37 -12.61 -6.16
CA ARG A 34 -0.79 -13.21 -5.48
C ARG A 34 -2.08 -12.44 -5.71
N LEU A 35 -2.01 -11.20 -6.22
CA LEU A 35 -3.16 -10.31 -6.37
C LEU A 35 -4.33 -10.94 -7.14
N PRO A 36 -4.13 -11.66 -8.28
CA PRO A 36 -5.24 -12.31 -8.98
C PRO A 36 -5.96 -13.35 -8.12
N VAL A 37 -5.21 -14.14 -7.34
CA VAL A 37 -5.76 -15.18 -6.47
C VAL A 37 -6.52 -14.55 -5.30
N LEU A 38 -5.98 -13.50 -4.69
CA LEU A 38 -6.65 -12.76 -3.61
C LEU A 38 -7.95 -12.12 -4.09
N MET A 39 -7.95 -11.49 -5.27
CA MET A 39 -9.15 -10.92 -5.88
C MET A 39 -10.21 -11.98 -6.23
N ALA A 40 -9.80 -13.15 -6.74
CA ALA A 40 -10.72 -14.22 -7.11
C ALA A 40 -11.32 -14.94 -5.90
N SER A 41 -10.54 -15.10 -4.81
CA SER A 41 -10.97 -15.80 -3.60
C SER A 41 -11.61 -14.90 -2.55
N GLY A 42 -11.42 -13.59 -2.63
CA GLY A 42 -11.78 -12.66 -1.56
C GLY A 42 -10.93 -12.83 -0.30
N GLY A 43 -9.69 -13.33 -0.44
CA GLY A 43 -8.80 -13.60 0.68
C GLY A 43 -8.39 -12.36 1.47
N VAL A 44 -7.81 -12.56 2.65
CA VAL A 44 -7.19 -11.50 3.46
C VAL A 44 -5.68 -11.58 3.31
N ASP A 45 -5.02 -10.44 3.15
CA ASP A 45 -3.57 -10.33 3.18
C ASP A 45 -3.11 -9.17 4.07
N THR A 46 -1.90 -9.26 4.61
CA THR A 46 -1.32 -8.24 5.49
C THR A 46 0.03 -7.74 4.95
N PRO A 47 0.04 -6.99 3.83
CA PRO A 47 1.28 -6.46 3.26
C PRO A 47 2.01 -5.51 4.23
N GLU A 48 3.34 -5.58 4.19
CA GLU A 48 4.20 -4.58 4.82
C GLU A 48 4.22 -3.31 3.95
N LEU A 49 4.01 -2.18 4.61
CA LEU A 49 4.01 -0.86 4.02
C LEU A 49 5.42 -0.27 3.99
N ALA A 50 5.62 0.78 3.20
CA ALA A 50 6.94 1.41 3.07
C ALA A 50 7.46 2.01 4.38
N ASP A 51 6.58 2.40 5.30
CA ASP A 51 6.93 2.90 6.64
C ASP A 51 7.27 1.78 7.65
N GLY A 52 7.23 0.51 7.24
CA GLY A 52 7.50 -0.66 8.06
C GLY A 52 6.30 -1.15 8.88
N THR A 53 5.13 -0.50 8.77
CA THR A 53 3.89 -1.01 9.36
C THR A 53 3.23 -2.05 8.46
N THR A 54 2.13 -2.65 8.90
CA THR A 54 1.34 -3.58 8.08
C THR A 54 -0.11 -3.11 7.99
N ALA A 55 -0.79 -3.43 6.90
CA ALA A 55 -2.22 -3.18 6.74
C ALA A 55 -2.95 -4.48 6.40
N ALA A 56 -3.95 -4.88 7.19
CA ALA A 56 -4.82 -5.99 6.85
C ALA A 56 -5.85 -5.56 5.81
N VAL A 57 -5.86 -6.23 4.65
CA VAL A 57 -6.75 -5.95 3.53
C VAL A 57 -7.61 -7.18 3.25
N ASN A 58 -8.93 -7.01 3.32
CA ASN A 58 -9.90 -8.02 2.90
C ASN A 58 -10.30 -7.77 1.44
N PHE A 59 -9.83 -8.63 0.52
CA PHE A 59 -10.09 -8.50 -0.91
C PHE A 59 -11.53 -8.83 -1.30
N GLY A 60 -12.33 -9.45 -0.42
CA GLY A 60 -13.76 -9.65 -0.63
C GLY A 60 -14.60 -8.35 -0.70
N HIS A 61 -14.03 -7.23 -0.27
CA HIS A 61 -14.66 -5.90 -0.35
C HIS A 61 -14.03 -4.99 -1.42
N VAL A 62 -13.15 -5.54 -2.26
CA VAL A 62 -12.44 -4.80 -3.31
C VAL A 62 -13.06 -5.12 -4.67
N ALA A 63 -13.52 -4.10 -5.38
CA ALA A 63 -14.07 -4.21 -6.73
C ALA A 63 -12.97 -4.34 -7.80
N SER A 64 -11.86 -3.60 -7.64
CA SER A 64 -10.68 -3.73 -8.47
C SER A 64 -9.43 -3.35 -7.70
N ALA A 65 -8.31 -4.00 -8.05
CA ALA A 65 -7.00 -3.71 -7.46
C ALA A 65 -5.94 -3.70 -8.55
N HIS A 66 -4.97 -2.79 -8.44
CA HIS A 66 -3.81 -2.78 -9.30
C HIS A 66 -2.58 -2.22 -8.57
N MET A 67 -1.42 -2.52 -9.14
CA MET A 67 -0.16 -1.93 -8.73
C MET A 67 0.11 -0.68 -9.58
N ASP A 68 0.61 0.36 -8.95
CA ASP A 68 1.04 1.58 -9.61
C ASP A 68 2.35 2.09 -8.99
N THR A 69 2.90 3.17 -9.55
CA THR A 69 4.10 3.83 -9.06
C THR A 69 3.78 5.27 -8.69
N LEU A 70 4.04 5.63 -7.44
CA LEU A 70 3.81 7.00 -6.95
C LEU A 70 5.08 7.84 -7.03
N PRO A 71 4.97 9.13 -7.39
CA PRO A 71 6.03 10.10 -7.19
C PRO A 71 6.45 10.19 -5.71
N ALA A 72 7.73 10.44 -5.44
CA ALA A 72 8.32 10.55 -4.10
C ALA A 72 7.68 11.59 -3.15
N HIS A 73 6.92 12.56 -3.67
CA HIS A 73 6.32 13.63 -2.88
C HIS A 73 4.87 13.34 -2.45
N VAL A 74 4.21 12.33 -3.05
CA VAL A 74 2.81 11.99 -2.72
C VAL A 74 2.76 11.29 -1.37
N LYS A 75 1.81 11.66 -0.50
CA LYS A 75 1.58 10.98 0.78
C LYS A 75 0.31 10.15 0.69
N VAL A 76 0.45 8.86 0.93
CA VAL A 76 -0.64 7.86 1.03
C VAL A 76 -0.41 7.01 2.28
N TYR A 77 -1.34 6.11 2.60
CA TYR A 77 -1.17 5.18 3.72
C TYR A 77 0.14 4.41 3.59
N GLY A 78 0.89 4.27 4.69
CA GLY A 78 2.18 3.57 4.66
C GLY A 78 3.36 4.37 4.12
N THR A 79 3.17 5.66 3.80
CA THR A 79 4.28 6.54 3.40
C THR A 79 5.20 6.80 4.59
N PRO A 80 6.52 6.55 4.50
CA PRO A 80 7.46 6.90 5.55
C PRO A 80 7.31 8.38 5.94
N GLY A 81 7.10 8.65 7.22
CA GLY A 81 7.22 10.00 7.73
C GLY A 81 8.68 10.45 7.64
N ASN A 82 8.92 11.69 7.23
CA ASN A 82 10.21 12.33 7.48
C ASN A 82 10.38 12.42 9.01
N ARG A 83 11.04 11.45 9.62
CA ARG A 83 11.53 11.54 11.00
C ARG A 83 12.76 12.45 11.04
N THR A 84 12.59 13.69 10.63
CA THR A 84 13.59 14.75 10.79
C THR A 84 12.92 15.91 11.51
N HIS A 85 13.37 16.10 12.76
CA HIS A 85 13.00 17.13 13.75
C HIS A 85 11.69 16.96 14.54
N GLY A 86 11.81 16.29 15.69
CA GLY A 86 10.85 16.36 16.80
C GLY A 86 11.56 16.07 18.14
N PHE A 87 12.09 17.14 18.75
CA PHE A 87 12.59 17.30 20.12
C PHE A 87 13.25 16.10 20.82
N ALA A 88 14.59 16.06 20.76
CA ALA A 88 15.38 15.48 21.85
C ALA A 88 15.07 16.26 23.13
N SER A 89 14.50 15.58 24.13
CA SER A 89 14.43 16.08 25.51
C SER A 89 15.81 15.93 26.13
N ASN A 90 16.34 17.05 26.62
CA ASN A 90 17.56 17.15 27.41
C ASN A 90 17.31 16.61 28.82
#